data_AF-A0A926CS60-F1
#
_entry.id   AF-A0A926CS60-F1
#
_cell.length_a   1.000
_cell.length_b   1.000
_cell.length_c   1.000
_cell.angle_alpha   90.00
_cell.angle_beta   90.00
_cell.angle_gamma   90.00
#
_symmetry.space_group_name_H-M   'P 1'
#
loop_
_entity.id
_entity.type
_entity.pdbx_description
1 polymer ?
#
loop_
_entity_poly.entity_id
_entity_poly.type
_entity_poly.pdbx_seq_one_letter_code
_entity_poly.pdbx_strand_id
1 'polypeptide(L)'
;MASIRKETTTNASPADVWAALRDIGALHSRLVPGFVVDTRLEPGGRIVTFGNGMVVREPIVDINEDTRRLVWSAIGGPLTHYNASAQVFGNPGGGTSVV
;
A
#
# COMPACT_ATOMS: atom_id res chain seq x y z
N MET A 1 2.54 -20.93 6.21
CA MET A 1 2.41 -19.61 5.55
C MET A 1 3.31 -18.64 6.30
N ALA A 2 4.24 -17.97 5.62
CA ALA A 2 5.15 -17.04 6.26
C ALA A 2 4.51 -15.65 6.34
N SER A 3 4.73 -14.95 7.44
CA SER A 3 4.29 -13.55 7.60
C SER A 3 5.49 -12.68 7.94
N ILE A 4 5.54 -11.50 7.33
CA ILE A 4 6.52 -10.46 7.64
C ILE A 4 5.74 -9.27 8.19
N ARG A 5 6.22 -8.67 9.29
CA ARG A 5 5.73 -7.41 9.84
C ARG A 5 6.87 -6.42 9.85
N LYS A 6 6.64 -5.23 9.29
CA LYS A 6 7.57 -4.12 9.32
C LYS A 6 6.84 -2.88 9.77
N GLU A 7 7.46 -2.11 10.64
CA GLU A 7 6.94 -0.83 11.10
C GLU A 7 7.86 0.29 10.61
N THR A 8 7.28 1.42 10.24
CA THR A 8 8.03 2.61 9.82
C THR A 8 7.35 3.86 10.36
N THR A 9 8.13 4.75 10.94
CA THR A 9 7.66 6.01 11.52
C THR A 9 7.96 7.20 10.61
N THR A 10 7.08 8.19 10.61
CA THR A 10 7.27 9.46 9.88
C THR A 10 6.70 10.63 10.68
N ASN A 11 7.23 11.83 10.46
CA ASN A 11 6.73 13.07 11.07
C ASN A 11 5.47 13.60 10.38
N ALA A 12 5.07 13.03 9.23
CA ALA A 12 3.83 13.40 8.55
C ALA A 12 2.60 13.09 9.41
N SER A 13 1.53 13.86 9.23
CA SER A 13 0.28 13.65 9.96
C SER A 13 -0.38 12.32 9.55
N PRO A 14 -1.11 11.63 10.45
CA PRO A 14 -1.83 10.41 10.09
C PRO A 14 -2.82 10.61 8.95
N ALA A 15 -3.39 11.81 8.83
CA ALA A 15 -4.30 12.17 7.76
C ALA A 15 -3.58 12.21 6.39
N ASP A 16 -2.41 12.83 6.32
CA ASP A 16 -1.64 12.92 5.07
C ASP A 16 -1.13 11.55 4.62
N VAL A 17 -0.62 10.76 5.58
CA VAL A 17 -0.14 9.40 5.33
C VAL A 17 -1.30 8.51 4.85
N TRP A 18 -2.45 8.59 5.51
CA TRP A 18 -3.63 7.83 5.09
C TRP A 18 -4.15 8.29 3.73
N ALA A 19 -4.18 9.59 3.45
CA ALA A 19 -4.58 10.12 2.16
C ALA A 19 -3.69 9.61 1.02
N ALA A 20 -2.37 9.45 1.25
CA ALA A 20 -1.46 8.85 0.28
C ALA A 20 -1.65 7.33 0.15
N LEU A 21 -1.91 6.62 1.25
CA LEU A 21 -2.12 5.16 1.25
C LEU A 21 -3.42 4.74 0.57
N ARG A 22 -4.54 5.40 0.89
CA ARG A 22 -5.88 5.06 0.39
C ARG A 22 -6.08 5.40 -1.09
N ASP A 23 -5.27 6.30 -1.62
CA ASP A 23 -5.26 6.65 -3.05
C ASP A 23 -4.54 5.57 -3.85
N ILE A 24 -5.24 4.46 -4.07
CA ILE A 24 -4.68 3.26 -4.71
C ILE A 24 -4.19 3.49 -6.14
N GLY A 25 -4.66 4.55 -6.82
CA GLY A 25 -4.29 4.89 -8.19
C GLY A 25 -3.04 5.76 -8.30
N ALA A 26 -2.71 6.51 -7.25
CA ALA A 26 -1.57 7.43 -7.23
C ALA A 26 -0.35 6.88 -6.46
N LEU A 27 -0.26 5.55 -6.32
CA LEU A 27 0.81 4.89 -5.57
C LEU A 27 2.23 5.32 -6.03
N HIS A 28 2.45 5.38 -7.35
CA HIS A 28 3.71 5.74 -8.00
C HIS A 28 4.10 7.23 -7.89
N SER A 29 3.18 8.10 -7.45
CA SER A 29 3.42 9.54 -7.34
C SER A 29 3.33 10.07 -5.92
N ARG A 30 2.51 9.44 -5.06
CA ARG A 30 2.21 9.94 -3.70
C ARG A 30 2.83 9.14 -2.58
N LEU A 31 3.10 7.84 -2.76
CA LEU A 31 3.52 6.97 -1.66
C LEU A 31 4.91 6.38 -1.85
N VAL A 32 5.18 5.78 -3.01
CA VAL A 32 6.43 5.06 -3.28
C VAL A 32 7.01 5.39 -4.66
N PRO A 33 7.27 6.69 -4.96
CA PRO A 33 7.80 7.10 -6.24
C PRO A 33 9.17 6.48 -6.53
N GLY A 34 9.38 6.04 -7.77
CA GLY A 34 10.60 5.40 -8.24
C GLY A 34 10.67 3.90 -7.94
N PHE A 35 10.08 3.44 -6.83
CA PHE A 35 9.90 2.01 -6.58
C PHE A 35 8.77 1.43 -7.43
N VAL A 36 7.62 2.12 -7.44
CA VAL A 36 6.56 1.94 -8.44
C VAL A 36 6.65 3.10 -9.42
N VAL A 37 6.62 2.79 -10.71
CA VAL A 37 6.79 3.76 -11.80
C VAL A 37 5.51 4.01 -12.60
N ASP A 38 4.55 3.10 -12.54
CA ASP A 38 3.22 3.28 -13.14
C ASP A 38 2.16 2.55 -12.31
N THR A 39 0.95 3.09 -12.28
CA THR A 39 -0.21 2.45 -11.65
C THR A 39 -1.45 2.71 -12.50
N ARG A 40 -2.12 1.63 -12.90
CA ARG A 40 -3.39 1.70 -13.62
C ARG A 40 -4.48 1.02 -12.81
N LEU A 41 -5.61 1.70 -12.66
CA LEU A 41 -6.78 1.10 -12.02
C LEU A 41 -7.49 0.16 -12.98
N GLU A 42 -7.99 -0.94 -12.42
CA GLU A 42 -8.84 -1.90 -13.12
C GLU A 42 -10.01 -2.29 -12.22
N PRO A 43 -11.09 -2.88 -12.75
CA PRO A 43 -12.16 -3.40 -11.91
C PRO A 43 -11.62 -4.34 -10.82
N GLY A 44 -11.92 -4.01 -9.56
CA GLY A 44 -11.52 -4.78 -8.38
C GLY A 44 -10.05 -4.67 -7.97
N GLY A 45 -9.23 -3.82 -8.58
CA GLY A 45 -7.80 -3.76 -8.25
C GLY A 45 -7.00 -2.67 -8.96
N ARG A 46 -5.68 -2.87 -8.98
CA ARG A 46 -4.74 -2.07 -9.75
C ARG A 46 -3.68 -2.94 -10.40
N ILE A 47 -3.14 -2.48 -11.53
CA ILE A 47 -1.90 -2.98 -12.09
C ILE A 47 -0.78 -2.03 -11.67
N VAL A 48 0.29 -2.57 -11.10
CA VAL A 48 1.48 -1.83 -10.69
C VAL A 48 2.68 -2.25 -11.53
N THR A 49 3.42 -1.27 -12.04
CA THR A 49 4.71 -1.48 -12.69
C THR A 49 5.81 -1.03 -11.75
N PHE A 50 6.72 -1.94 -11.40
CA PHE A 50 7.86 -1.66 -10.54
C PHE A 50 9.04 -1.13 -11.35
N GLY A 51 9.94 -0.38 -10.70
CA GLY A 51 11.12 0.20 -11.35
C GLY A 51 12.09 -0.82 -11.96
N ASN A 52 11.98 -2.10 -11.59
CA ASN A 52 12.73 -3.21 -12.20
C ASN A 52 12.05 -3.83 -13.43
N GLY A 53 10.93 -3.26 -13.91
CA GLY A 53 10.17 -3.74 -15.06
C GLY A 53 9.13 -4.81 -14.76
N MET A 54 9.03 -5.29 -13.52
CA MET A 54 8.00 -6.26 -13.14
C MET A 54 6.61 -5.60 -13.13
N VAL A 55 5.61 -6.31 -13.65
CA VAL A 55 4.21 -5.87 -13.68
C VAL A 55 3.35 -6.86 -12.91
N VAL A 56 2.58 -6.38 -11.94
CA VAL A 56 1.74 -7.22 -11.06
C VAL A 56 0.32 -6.67 -11.00
N ARG A 57 -0.66 -7.55 -11.01
CA ARG A 57 -2.05 -7.19 -10.69
C ARG A 57 -2.28 -7.36 -9.20
N GLU A 58 -2.70 -6.29 -8.53
CA GLU A 58 -3.03 -6.26 -7.11
C GLU A 58 -4.54 -6.07 -6.92
N PRO A 59 -5.31 -7.14 -6.63
CA PRO A 59 -6.68 -7.00 -6.18
C PRO A 59 -6.74 -6.22 -4.85
N ILE A 60 -7.61 -5.23 -4.78
CA ILE A 60 -7.86 -4.51 -3.52
C ILE A 60 -8.94 -5.28 -2.76
N VAL A 61 -8.60 -5.71 -1.55
CA VAL A 61 -9.46 -6.53 -0.69
C VAL A 61 -10.32 -5.65 0.21
N ASP A 62 -9.72 -4.62 0.80
CA ASP A 62 -10.43 -3.71 1.72
C ASP A 62 -9.73 -2.35 1.79
N ILE A 63 -10.53 -1.29 1.94
CA ILE A 63 -10.08 0.06 2.28
C ILE A 63 -10.96 0.52 3.45
N ASN A 64 -10.41 0.47 4.65
CA ASN A 64 -11.12 0.78 5.88
C ASN A 64 -10.74 2.19 6.35
N GLU A 65 -11.65 3.14 6.15
CA GLU A 65 -11.46 4.55 6.52
C GLU A 65 -11.40 4.74 8.05
N ASP A 66 -12.20 4.00 8.82
CA ASP A 66 -12.28 4.14 10.29
C ASP A 66 -10.97 3.75 10.97
N THR A 67 -10.34 2.67 10.49
CA THR A 67 -9.10 2.13 11.05
C THR A 67 -7.86 2.53 10.26
N ARG A 68 -8.04 3.32 9.19
CA ARG A 68 -7.00 3.74 8.23
C ARG A 68 -6.15 2.56 7.75
N ARG A 69 -6.83 1.53 7.22
CA ARG A 69 -6.21 0.27 6.82
C ARG A 69 -6.52 -0.06 5.36
N LEU A 70 -5.47 -0.34 4.59
CA LEU A 70 -5.55 -0.85 3.22
C LEU A 70 -5.14 -2.33 3.21
N VAL A 71 -5.88 -3.17 2.48
CA VAL A 71 -5.57 -4.59 2.28
C VAL A 71 -5.60 -4.93 0.80
N TRP A 72 -4.58 -5.65 0.33
CA TRP A 72 -4.51 -6.11 -1.05
C TRP A 72 -3.89 -7.49 -1.16
N SER A 73 -4.12 -8.12 -2.30
CA SER A 73 -3.45 -9.35 -2.72
C SER A 73 -2.58 -9.05 -3.93
N ALA A 74 -1.84 -10.05 -4.42
CA ALA A 74 -1.08 -9.96 -5.65
C ALA A 74 -1.29 -11.23 -6.47
N ILE A 75 -1.52 -11.05 -7.76
CA ILE A 75 -1.63 -12.12 -8.76
C ILE A 75 -0.48 -11.93 -9.75
N GLY A 76 0.35 -12.97 -9.87
CA GLY A 76 1.51 -12.99 -10.75
C GLY A 76 2.74 -13.60 -10.06
N GLY A 77 3.66 -14.14 -10.86
CA GLY A 77 4.88 -14.78 -10.34
C GLY A 77 4.66 -16.20 -9.77
N PRO A 78 5.62 -16.73 -8.99
CA PRO A 78 5.63 -18.14 -8.55
C PRO A 78 4.79 -18.42 -7.29
N LEU A 79 4.19 -17.40 -6.68
CA LEU A 79 3.47 -17.53 -5.40
C LEU A 79 2.04 -18.01 -5.63
N THR A 80 1.59 -18.98 -4.83
CA THR A 80 0.20 -19.50 -4.86
C THR A 80 -0.76 -18.68 -3.99
N HIS A 81 -0.23 -17.95 -3.01
CA HIS A 81 -0.99 -17.02 -2.16
C HIS A 81 -0.07 -15.89 -1.69
N TYR A 82 -0.57 -14.66 -1.81
CA TYR A 82 0.07 -13.47 -1.26
C TYR A 82 -1.00 -12.47 -0.82
N ASN A 83 -0.81 -11.87 0.34
CA ASN A 83 -1.61 -10.76 0.82
C ASN A 83 -0.72 -9.79 1.61
N ALA A 84 -1.09 -8.52 1.56
CA ALA A 84 -0.44 -7.46 2.31
C ALA A 84 -1.49 -6.51 2.87
N SER A 85 -1.11 -5.82 3.94
CA SER A 85 -1.88 -4.71 4.46
C SER A 85 -0.96 -3.62 4.97
N ALA A 86 -1.44 -2.38 4.94
CA ALA A 86 -0.80 -1.23 5.54
C ALA A 86 -1.83 -0.52 6.41
N GLN A 87 -1.49 -0.20 7.66
CA GLN A 87 -2.35 0.48 8.60
C GLN A 87 -1.65 1.67 9.24
N VAL A 88 -2.40 2.76 9.40
CA VAL A 88 -1.89 4.05 9.87
C VAL A 88 -2.31 4.31 11.31
N PHE A 89 -1.32 4.46 12.18
CA PHE A 89 -1.48 4.81 13.60
C PHE A 89 -0.89 6.19 13.88
N GLY A 90 -1.63 7.02 14.63
CA GLY A 90 -1.08 8.27 15.16
C GLY A 90 -0.25 8.00 16.41
N ASN A 91 0.92 8.62 16.52
CA ASN A 91 1.79 8.43 17.68
C ASN A 91 1.51 9.46 18.79
N PRO A 92 1.68 9.08 20.07
CA PRO A 92 1.71 10.03 21.17
C PRO A 92 2.82 11.07 20.94
N GLY A 93 2.47 12.35 20.94
CA GLY A 93 3.42 13.45 20.67
C GLY A 93 3.52 13.89 19.20
N GLY A 94 2.74 13.28 18.31
CA GLY A 94 2.66 13.64 16.89
C GLY A 94 3.37 12.65 15.96
N GLY A 95 3.14 12.82 14.65
CA GLY A 95 3.62 11.90 13.63
C GLY A 95 2.81 10.61 13.53
N THR A 96 3.34 9.68 12.74
CA THR A 96 2.62 8.49 12.27
C THR A 96 3.50 7.27 12.28
N SER A 97 2.94 6.13 12.66
CA SER A 97 3.50 4.80 12.43
C SER A 97 2.66 4.07 11.38
N VAL A 98 3.33 3.52 10.37
CA VAL A 98 2.72 2.65 9.37
C VAL A 98 3.20 1.23 9.62
N VAL A 99 2.25 0.30 9.65
CA VAL A 99 2.54 -1.13 9.79
C VAL A 99 1.91 -1.94 8.69
#